data_AF-A0A8T4RV71-F1
#
_entry.id   AF-A0A8T4RV71-F1
#
_cell.length_a   1.000
_cell.length_b   1.000
_cell.length_c   1.000
_cell.angle_alpha   90.00
_cell.angle_beta   90.00
_cell.angle_gamma   90.00
#
_symmetry.space_group_name_H-M   'P 1'
#
loop_
_entity.id
_entity.type
_entity.pdbx_description
1 polymer ?
#
loop_
_entity_poly.entity_id
_entity_poly.type
_entity_poly.pdbx_seq_one_letter_code
_entity_poly.pdbx_strand_id
1 'polypeptide(L)'
;MILRKTSRTREEFIQIMHMLKDIITVVPKEDYSNLISEAGNFSPDEKDVMYLALALKLKCAVWSNDKRLKQQDRVKVYSTEDLRNELKK
;
A
#
# COMPACT_ATOMS: atom_id res chain seq x y z
N MET A 1 15.26 -14.11 -3.92
CA MET A 1 15.68 -12.69 -3.96
C MET A 1 15.17 -11.83 -2.78
N ILE A 2 14.26 -12.34 -1.92
CA ILE A 2 13.86 -11.66 -0.66
C ILE A 2 14.52 -12.31 0.57
N LEU A 3 14.51 -13.65 0.66
CA LEU A 3 15.18 -14.44 1.72
C LEU A 3 16.64 -14.05 1.98
N ARG A 4 17.40 -13.78 0.92
CA ARG A 4 18.81 -13.34 1.03
C ARG A 4 18.97 -11.94 1.62
N LYS A 5 17.96 -11.07 1.47
CA LYS A 5 17.98 -9.70 2.02
C LYS A 5 17.52 -9.65 3.48
N THR A 6 16.77 -10.66 3.93
CA THR A 6 16.18 -10.71 5.26
C THR A 6 17.05 -11.40 6.30
N SER A 7 18.18 -12.01 5.90
CA SER A 7 19.08 -12.79 6.77
C SER A 7 18.35 -13.81 7.66
N ARG A 8 17.27 -14.39 7.14
CA ARG A 8 16.36 -15.32 7.85
C ARG A 8 16.39 -16.69 7.21
N THR A 9 16.06 -17.71 7.98
CA THR A 9 15.86 -19.06 7.45
C THR A 9 14.60 -19.13 6.58
N ARG A 10 14.49 -20.21 5.78
CA ARG A 10 13.32 -20.40 4.91
C ARG A 10 12.06 -20.60 5.75
N GLU A 11 12.19 -21.30 6.85
CA GLU A 11 11.13 -21.64 7.80
C GLU A 11 10.59 -20.37 8.47
N GLU A 12 11.47 -19.51 8.99
CA GLU A 12 11.10 -18.21 9.59
C GLU A 12 10.37 -17.32 8.59
N PHE A 13 10.84 -17.27 7.35
CA PHE A 13 10.19 -16.47 6.30
C PHE A 13 8.76 -16.97 6.02
N ILE A 14 8.57 -18.28 5.91
CA ILE A 14 7.24 -18.86 5.67
C ILE A 14 6.30 -18.56 6.84
N GLN A 15 6.78 -18.69 8.09
CA GLN A 15 5.98 -18.37 9.28
C GLN A 15 5.52 -16.91 9.29
N ILE A 16 6.42 -15.96 9.00
CA ILE A 16 6.08 -14.54 8.90
C ILE A 16 5.05 -14.30 7.79
N MET A 17 5.22 -14.94 6.64
CA MET A 17 4.28 -14.80 5.53
C MET A 17 2.89 -15.35 5.85
N HIS A 18 2.79 -16.45 6.62
CA HIS A 18 1.50 -16.96 7.09
C HIS A 18 0.84 -15.99 8.07
N MET A 19 1.59 -15.51 9.07
CA MET A 19 1.08 -14.50 10.01
C MET A 19 0.59 -13.24 9.29
N LEU A 20 1.32 -12.75 8.28
CA LEU A 20 0.89 -11.59 7.50
C LEU A 20 -0.43 -11.85 6.78
N LYS A 21 -0.61 -13.03 6.18
CA LYS A 21 -1.86 -13.40 5.49
C LYS A 21 -3.07 -13.44 6.43
N ASP A 22 -2.86 -13.75 7.71
CA ASP A 22 -3.94 -13.76 8.70
C ASP A 22 -4.35 -12.35 9.14
N ILE A 23 -3.48 -11.34 8.94
CA ILE A 23 -3.69 -9.96 9.38
C ILE A 23 -4.15 -9.06 8.21
N ILE A 24 -3.76 -9.37 6.98
CA ILE A 24 -4.07 -8.54 5.80
C ILE A 24 -5.25 -9.09 5.01
N THR A 25 -6.08 -8.19 4.51
CA THR A 25 -7.09 -8.53 3.50
C THR A 25 -6.51 -8.33 2.11
N VAL A 26 -6.48 -9.39 1.31
CA VAL A 26 -6.08 -9.31 -0.10
C VAL A 26 -7.31 -8.95 -0.94
N VAL A 27 -7.24 -7.83 -1.63
CA VAL A 27 -8.32 -7.37 -2.52
C VAL A 27 -7.99 -7.77 -3.96
N PRO A 28 -8.89 -8.48 -4.67
CA PRO A 28 -8.69 -8.88 -6.06
C PRO A 28 -8.68 -7.67 -6.99
N LYS A 29 -7.93 -7.76 -8.11
CA LYS A 29 -7.72 -6.63 -9.03
C LYS A 29 -9.02 -6.20 -9.71
N GLU A 30 -9.89 -7.17 -9.96
CA GLU A 30 -11.17 -7.00 -10.64
C GLU A 30 -12.04 -5.97 -9.91
N ASP A 31 -12.00 -5.94 -8.57
CA ASP A 31 -12.83 -5.09 -7.71
C ASP A 31 -12.57 -3.58 -7.84
N TYR A 32 -11.35 -3.21 -8.24
CA TYR A 32 -10.91 -1.82 -8.40
C TYR A 32 -10.38 -1.51 -9.81
N SER A 33 -10.46 -2.48 -10.73
CA SER A 33 -9.94 -2.36 -12.10
C SER A 33 -10.53 -1.16 -12.85
N ASN A 34 -11.80 -0.84 -12.60
CA ASN A 34 -12.51 0.28 -13.19
C ASN A 34 -11.96 1.65 -12.76
N LEU A 35 -11.25 1.73 -11.63
CA LEU A 35 -10.65 2.95 -11.11
C LEU A 35 -9.17 3.11 -11.48
N ILE A 36 -8.56 2.09 -12.09
CA ILE A 36 -7.14 2.15 -12.51
C ILE A 36 -6.93 3.28 -13.53
N SER A 37 -7.84 3.42 -14.50
CA SER A 37 -7.72 4.50 -15.49
C SER A 37 -7.89 5.88 -14.87
N GLU A 38 -8.74 6.02 -13.85
CA GLU A 38 -8.93 7.29 -13.14
C GLU A 38 -7.69 7.63 -12.32
N ALA A 39 -7.15 6.64 -11.59
CA ALA A 39 -5.92 6.77 -10.82
C ALA A 39 -4.72 7.13 -11.70
N GLY A 40 -4.66 6.61 -12.93
CA GLY A 40 -3.61 6.93 -13.90
C GLY A 40 -3.52 8.42 -14.24
N ASN A 41 -4.61 9.18 -14.14
CA ASN A 41 -4.62 10.60 -14.51
C ASN A 41 -3.94 11.51 -13.47
N PHE A 42 -3.81 11.06 -12.22
CA PHE A 42 -3.21 11.85 -11.14
C PHE A 42 -2.08 11.12 -10.41
N SER A 43 -1.83 9.84 -10.73
CA SER A 43 -0.71 9.11 -10.16
C SER A 43 0.61 9.69 -10.66
N PRO A 44 1.59 9.96 -9.77
CA PRO A 44 2.91 10.44 -10.16
C PRO A 44 3.77 9.36 -10.83
N ASP A 45 3.45 8.08 -10.60
CA ASP A 45 4.14 6.92 -11.17
C ASP A 45 3.12 5.84 -11.59
N GLU A 46 3.37 5.16 -12.71
CA GLU A 46 2.50 4.09 -13.21
C GLU A 46 2.38 2.91 -12.23
N LYS A 47 3.41 2.67 -11.42
CA LYS A 47 3.42 1.57 -10.44
C LYS A 47 2.53 1.85 -9.23
N ASP A 48 2.30 3.12 -8.94
CA ASP A 48 1.50 3.55 -7.79
C ASP A 48 -0.01 3.60 -8.11
N VAL A 49 -0.36 3.57 -9.39
CA VAL A 49 -1.74 3.63 -9.89
C VAL A 49 -2.63 2.59 -9.22
N MET A 50 -2.14 1.35 -9.06
CA MET A 50 -2.93 0.28 -8.45
C MET A 50 -3.26 0.54 -6.98
N TYR A 51 -2.33 1.12 -6.21
CA TYR A 51 -2.56 1.46 -4.81
C TYR A 51 -3.54 2.62 -4.67
N LEU A 52 -3.42 3.64 -5.53
CA LEU A 52 -4.34 4.78 -5.55
C LEU A 52 -5.75 4.37 -5.99
N ALA A 53 -5.87 3.51 -7.01
CA ALA A 53 -7.16 2.98 -7.46
C ALA A 53 -7.86 2.17 -6.35
N LEU A 54 -7.11 1.34 -5.63
CA LEU A 54 -7.63 0.59 -4.48
C LEU A 54 -8.05 1.54 -3.35
N ALA A 55 -7.25 2.56 -3.06
CA ALA A 55 -7.57 3.54 -2.04
C ALA A 55 -8.83 4.36 -2.37
N LEU A 56 -9.02 4.71 -3.64
CA LEU A 56 -10.27 5.32 -4.13
C LEU A 56 -11.46 4.38 -3.95
N LYS A 57 -11.30 3.10 -4.30
CA LYS A 57 -12.35 2.08 -4.14
C LYS A 57 -12.80 1.96 -2.69
N LEU A 58 -11.83 1.86 -1.79
CA LEU A 58 -12.05 1.65 -0.36
C LEU A 58 -12.32 2.96 0.39
N LYS A 59 -12.20 4.12 -0.29
CA LYS A 59 -12.29 5.46 0.29
C LYS A 59 -11.38 5.61 1.52
N CYS A 60 -10.17 5.05 1.45
CA CYS A 60 -9.21 5.05 2.54
C CYS A 60 -7.96 5.87 2.20
N ALA A 61 -7.20 6.21 3.24
CA ALA A 61 -5.89 6.82 3.06
C ALA A 61 -4.84 5.76 2.73
N VAL A 62 -3.80 6.15 2.00
CA VAL A 62 -2.63 5.29 1.76
C VAL A 62 -1.57 5.59 2.81
N TRP A 63 -0.93 4.54 3.32
CA TRP A 63 0.27 4.67 4.13
C TRP A 63 1.51 4.45 3.26
N SER A 64 2.29 5.51 3.04
CA SER A 64 3.56 5.43 2.32
C SER A 64 4.51 6.55 2.76
N ASN A 65 5.80 6.22 2.83
CA ASN A 65 6.86 7.19 3.04
C ASN A 65 7.37 7.80 1.72
N ASP A 66 6.78 7.42 0.59
CA ASP A 66 7.14 8.02 -0.70
C ASP A 66 6.62 9.46 -0.79
N LYS A 67 7.55 10.40 -0.95
CA LYS A 67 7.25 11.82 -1.09
C LYS A 67 6.57 12.15 -2.41
N ARG A 68 6.83 11.38 -3.49
CA ARG A 68 6.19 11.58 -4.79
C ARG A 68 4.71 11.24 -4.71
N LEU A 69 4.37 10.16 -4.00
CA LEU A 69 2.97 9.76 -3.80
C LEU A 69 2.15 10.80 -3.02
N LYS A 70 2.80 11.62 -2.20
CA LYS A 70 2.19 12.76 -1.49
C LYS A 70 1.92 13.98 -2.38
N GLN A 71 2.40 14.00 -3.63
CA GLN A 71 2.20 15.14 -4.54
C GLN A 71 0.82 15.15 -5.20
N GLN A 72 0.10 14.03 -5.17
CA GLN A 72 -1.29 14.00 -5.64
C GLN A 72 -2.26 14.37 -4.52
N ASP A 73 -3.34 15.07 -4.88
CA ASP A 73 -4.30 15.63 -3.91
C ASP A 73 -5.61 14.85 -3.81
N ARG A 74 -5.74 13.71 -4.50
CA ARG A 74 -6.98 12.93 -4.58
C ARG A 74 -7.14 11.94 -3.44
N VAL A 75 -6.04 11.37 -2.95
CA VAL A 75 -6.01 10.37 -1.89
C VAL A 75 -5.11 10.88 -0.77
N LYS A 76 -5.60 10.84 0.47
CA LYS A 76 -4.78 11.23 1.63
C LYS A 76 -3.64 10.22 1.81
N VAL A 77 -2.40 10.70 1.87
CA VAL A 77 -1.22 9.85 2.07
C VAL A 77 -0.55 10.19 3.40
N TYR A 78 -0.48 9.22 4.29
CA TYR A 78 0.23 9.35 5.55
C TYR A 78 1.63 8.76 5.43
N SER A 79 2.63 9.43 6.00
CA SER A 79 3.92 8.82 6.32
C SER A 79 3.82 8.07 7.66
N THR A 80 4.82 7.25 7.97
CA THR A 80 4.92 6.59 9.27
C THR A 80 4.91 7.59 10.42
N GLU A 81 5.54 8.76 10.23
CA GLU A 81 5.53 9.84 11.22
C GLU A 81 4.13 10.42 11.41
N ASP A 82 3.40 10.67 10.33
CA ASP A 82 2.04 11.20 10.40
C ASP A 82 1.10 10.22 11.10
N LEU A 83 1.16 8.92 10.76
CA LEU A 83 0.35 7.89 11.42
C LEU A 83 0.68 7.79 12.90
N ARG A 84 1.96 7.84 13.27
CA ARG A 84 2.38 7.79 14.67
C ARG A 84 1.78 8.95 15.47
N ASN A 85 1.71 10.15 14.88
CA ASN A 85 1.16 11.31 15.55
C ASN A 85 -0.38 11.26 15.61
N GLU A 86 -1.03 10.69 14.59
CA GLU A 86 -2.49 10.54 14.56
C GLU A 86 -3.00 9.44 15.51
N LEU A 87 -2.28 8.32 15.64
CA LEU A 87 -2.62 7.20 16.53
C LEU A 87 -2.32 7.44 18.01
N LYS A 88 -1.58 8.51 18.33
CA LYS A 88 -1.25 8.91 19.72
C LYS A 88 -2.30 9.84 20.34
N LYS A 89 -3.31 10.26 19.57
CA LYS A 89 -4.48 10.98 20.08
C LYS A 89 -5.51 10.00 20.61
#